data_AF-A0A9Q3PDH2-F1
#
_entry.id   AF-A0A9Q3PDH2-F1
#
_cell.length_a   1.000
_cell.length_b   1.000
_cell.length_c   1.000
_cell.angle_alpha   90.00
_cell.angle_beta   90.00
_cell.angle_gamma   90.00
#
_symmetry.space_group_name_H-M   'P 1'
#
loop_
_entity.id
_entity.type
_entity.pdbx_description
1 polymer ?
#
loop_
_entity_poly.entity_id
_entity_poly.type
_entity_poly.pdbx_seq_one_letter_code
_entity_poly.pdbx_strand_id
1 'polypeptide(L)'
;MVIFYIQSCKIIVRPTQPPNTKLAASELVFGKTFTNNILVVKWLDGKGCTSPKIKPYGNLEIDPSAGVLHHVTCLFEGMKAYKSHIGTIRLFLPEANM
;
A
#
# COMPACT_ATOMS: atom_id res chain seq x y z
N MET A 1 7.11 20.45 -7.14
CA MET A 1 6.34 19.19 -7.12
C MET A 1 6.81 18.33 -8.28
N VAL A 2 7.60 17.29 -8.03
CA VAL A 2 8.07 16.37 -9.09
C VAL A 2 7.06 15.23 -9.15
N ILE A 3 6.26 15.18 -10.21
CA ILE A 3 5.27 14.12 -10.43
C ILE A 3 5.97 12.99 -11.16
N PHE A 4 6.07 11.81 -10.54
CA PHE A 4 6.55 10.60 -11.21
C PHE A 4 5.36 9.82 -11.76
N TYR A 5 5.31 9.63 -13.09
CA TYR A 5 4.28 8.82 -13.72
C TYR A 5 4.62 7.34 -13.60
N ILE A 6 3.83 6.61 -12.81
CA ILE A 6 3.89 5.15 -12.73
C ILE A 6 2.81 4.59 -13.67
N GLN A 7 3.20 3.80 -14.66
CA GLN A 7 2.25 3.14 -15.56
C GLN A 7 1.57 1.96 -14.86
N SER A 8 0.25 2.06 -14.63
CA SER A 8 -0.56 0.99 -14.01
C SER A 8 -0.62 -0.30 -14.84
N CYS A 9 -0.46 -0.20 -16.17
CA CYS A 9 -0.53 -1.33 -17.11
C CYS A 9 0.60 -2.37 -16.96
N LYS A 10 1.58 -2.14 -16.08
CA LYS A 10 2.68 -3.08 -15.80
C LYS A 10 2.63 -3.65 -14.38
N ILE A 11 1.48 -3.58 -13.69
CA ILE A 11 1.34 -4.11 -12.33
C ILE A 11 1.51 -5.63 -12.30
N ILE A 12 2.32 -6.12 -11.36
CA ILE A 12 2.52 -7.55 -11.11
C ILE A 12 1.74 -7.93 -9.86
N VAL A 13 0.82 -8.88 -9.97
CA VAL A 13 -0.05 -9.32 -8.86
C VAL A 13 0.36 -10.72 -8.41
N ARG A 14 0.70 -10.86 -7.12
CA ARG A 14 1.02 -12.12 -6.45
C ARG A 14 0.21 -12.18 -5.15
N PRO A 15 -1.03 -12.70 -5.17
CA PRO A 15 -1.89 -12.71 -4.01
C PRO A 15 -1.45 -13.76 -2.98
N THR A 16 -1.65 -13.46 -1.70
CA THR A 16 -1.54 -14.45 -0.62
C THR A 16 -2.59 -15.54 -0.75
N GLN A 17 -2.19 -16.81 -0.58
CA GLN A 17 -3.08 -17.97 -0.52
C GLN A 17 -2.65 -18.97 0.57
N PRO A 18 -3.59 -19.49 1.39
CA PRO A 18 -4.97 -19.05 1.53
C PRO A 18 -5.08 -17.65 2.18
N PRO A 19 -6.18 -16.91 1.96
CA PRO A 19 -6.40 -15.65 2.65
C PRO A 19 -6.67 -15.88 4.14
N ASN A 20 -6.16 -14.97 4.98
CA ASN A 20 -6.43 -14.98 6.42
C ASN A 20 -7.91 -14.74 6.70
N THR A 21 -8.38 -15.31 7.81
CA THR A 21 -9.73 -15.07 8.34
C THR A 21 -9.91 -13.60 8.70
N LYS A 22 -11.04 -13.02 8.30
CA LYS A 22 -11.41 -11.63 8.63
C LYS A 22 -12.01 -11.59 10.03
N LEU A 23 -11.59 -10.60 10.82
CA LEU A 23 -12.19 -10.32 12.13
C LEU A 23 -13.58 -9.71 11.98
N ALA A 24 -14.40 -9.83 13.03
CA ALA A 24 -15.68 -9.14 13.09
C ALA A 24 -15.47 -7.62 13.22
N ALA A 25 -16.41 -6.83 12.69
CA ALA A 25 -16.29 -5.37 12.72
C ALA A 25 -16.20 -4.79 14.14
N SER A 26 -16.85 -5.43 15.12
CA SER A 26 -16.83 -5.07 16.54
C SER A 26 -15.48 -5.30 17.22
N GLU A 27 -14.61 -6.13 16.63
CA GLU A 27 -13.29 -6.48 17.20
C GLU A 27 -12.16 -5.59 16.63
N LEU A 28 -12.47 -4.75 15.64
CA LEU A 28 -11.47 -3.97 14.94
C LEU A 28 -10.93 -2.83 15.81
N VAL A 29 -9.61 -2.85 16.04
CA VAL A 29 -8.85 -1.74 16.63
C VAL A 29 -8.05 -1.06 15.52
N PHE A 30 -8.09 0.28 15.48
CA PHE A 30 -7.40 1.07 14.47
C PHE A 30 -5.90 0.72 14.39
N GLY A 31 -5.42 0.41 13.18
CA GLY A 31 -4.00 0.15 12.92
C GLY A 31 -3.43 -1.15 13.51
N LYS A 32 -4.28 -2.08 13.96
CA LYS A 32 -3.84 -3.37 14.54
C LYS A 32 -4.05 -4.58 13.64
N THR A 33 -5.01 -4.52 12.73
CA THR A 33 -5.32 -5.61 11.80
C THR A 33 -5.03 -5.15 10.37
N PHE A 34 -4.23 -5.93 9.64
CA PHE A 34 -3.83 -5.64 8.26
C PHE A 34 -4.40 -6.66 7.28
N THR A 35 -4.56 -6.26 6.02
CA THR A 35 -5.01 -7.16 4.94
C THR A 35 -3.88 -8.06 4.46
N ASN A 36 -4.20 -9.05 3.64
CA ASN A 36 -3.25 -10.07 3.22
C ASN A 36 -2.15 -9.58 2.26
N ASN A 37 -2.34 -8.42 1.62
CA ASN A 37 -1.48 -7.97 0.54
C ASN A 37 -1.07 -6.50 0.73
N ILE A 38 0.09 -6.16 0.20
CA ILE A 38 0.65 -4.80 0.17
C ILE A 38 1.05 -4.44 -1.26
N LEU A 39 0.89 -3.15 -1.62
CA LEU A 39 1.42 -2.59 -2.86
C LEU A 39 2.84 -2.04 -2.60
N VAL A 40 3.81 -2.42 -3.43
CA VAL A 40 5.19 -1.95 -3.35
C VAL A 40 5.65 -1.47 -4.72
N VAL A 41 6.27 -0.28 -4.74
CA VAL A 41 6.97 0.27 -5.90
C VAL A 41 8.38 0.64 -5.45
N LYS A 42 9.42 0.13 -6.12
CA LYS A 42 10.80 0.54 -5.85
C LYS A 42 11.20 1.67 -6.79
N TRP A 43 11.99 2.61 -6.30
CA TRP A 43 12.72 3.55 -7.13
C TRP A 43 14.19 3.13 -7.18
N LEU A 44 14.78 3.18 -8.36
CA LEU A 44 16.18 2.82 -8.60
C LEU A 44 16.89 4.02 -9.22
N ASP A 45 18.03 4.39 -8.67
CA ASP A 45 18.81 5.51 -9.18
C ASP A 45 19.20 5.30 -10.65
N GLY A 46 19.08 6.36 -11.45
CA GLY A 46 19.25 6.34 -12.91
C GLY A 46 18.24 5.52 -13.71
N LYS A 47 17.32 4.76 -13.07
CA LYS A 47 16.34 3.88 -13.73
C LYS A 47 14.88 4.23 -13.43
N GLY A 48 14.63 5.04 -12.40
CA GLY A 48 13.30 5.46 -11.99
C GLY A 48 12.48 4.36 -11.31
N CYS A 49 11.16 4.47 -11.37
CA CYS A 49 10.24 3.53 -10.74
C CYS A 49 10.21 2.18 -11.46
N THR A 50 10.34 1.10 -10.69
CA THR A 50 10.07 -0.26 -11.17
C THR A 50 8.58 -0.52 -11.34
N SER A 51 8.20 -1.58 -12.05
CA SER A 51 6.82 -2.07 -12.11
C SER A 51 6.20 -2.25 -10.70
N PRO A 52 5.00 -1.70 -10.45
CA PRO A 52 4.30 -1.89 -9.18
C PRO A 52 4.00 -3.36 -8.90
N LYS A 53 4.10 -3.76 -7.63
CA LYS A 53 3.86 -5.15 -7.21
C LYS A 53 2.84 -5.20 -6.09
N ILE A 54 1.74 -5.92 -6.30
CA ILE A 54 0.85 -6.37 -5.22
C ILE A 54 1.39 -7.73 -4.77
N LYS A 55 1.83 -7.84 -3.52
CA LYS A 55 2.45 -9.06 -2.96
C LYS A 55 1.90 -9.37 -1.56
N PRO A 56 2.19 -10.55 -0.98
CA PRO A 56 1.82 -10.84 0.39
C PRO A 56 2.34 -9.80 1.37
N TYR A 57 1.51 -9.41 2.34
CA TYR A 57 1.89 -8.53 3.44
C TYR A 57 2.98 -9.22 4.28
N GLY A 58 4.00 -8.45 4.66
CA GLY A 58 5.12 -8.94 5.44
C GLY A 58 6.14 -7.84 5.70
N ASN A 59 7.22 -8.20 6.39
CA ASN A 59 8.27 -7.27 6.77
C ASN A 59 8.90 -6.59 5.54
N LEU A 60 9.31 -5.34 5.73
CA LEU A 60 10.13 -4.61 4.78
C LEU A 60 11.60 -4.92 5.06
N GLU A 61 12.32 -5.42 4.05
CA GLU A 61 13.77 -5.51 4.07
C GLU A 61 14.35 -4.16 3.68
N ILE A 62 15.03 -3.50 4.63
CA ILE A 62 15.57 -2.15 4.49
C ILE A 62 17.03 -2.18 4.97
N ASP A 63 17.90 -1.49 4.26
CA ASP A 63 19.28 -1.29 4.70
C ASP A 63 19.31 -0.56 6.05
N PRO A 64 20.10 -1.02 7.05
CA PRO A 64 20.18 -0.36 8.35
C PRO A 64 20.59 1.12 8.29
N SER A 65 21.29 1.53 7.23
CA SER A 65 21.72 2.92 6.98
C SER A 65 20.68 3.77 6.22
N ALA A 66 19.51 3.22 5.87
CA ALA A 66 18.51 3.93 5.08
C ALA A 66 18.02 5.21 5.77
N GLY A 67 17.93 6.30 5.02
CA GLY A 67 17.58 7.63 5.55
C GLY A 67 16.23 7.71 6.29
N VAL A 68 15.27 6.83 5.97
CA VAL A 68 14.01 6.72 6.72
C VAL A 68 14.22 6.37 8.20
N LEU A 69 15.28 5.63 8.54
CA LEU A 69 15.59 5.19 9.89
C LEU A 69 16.38 6.23 10.71
N HIS A 70 17.13 7.11 10.04
CA HIS A 70 18.05 8.06 10.70
C HIS A 70 17.58 9.51 10.63
N HIS A 71 16.90 9.88 9.55
CA HIS A 71 16.61 11.28 9.21
C HIS A 71 15.15 11.51 8.79
N VAL A 72 14.26 10.56 9.10
CA VAL A 72 12.80 10.66 8.87
C VAL A 72 12.49 11.09 7.43
N THR A 73 13.25 10.55 6.47
CA THR A 73 13.00 10.79 5.04
C THR A 73 11.82 9.95 4.57
N CYS A 74 10.63 10.30 5.05
CA CYS A 74 9.38 9.61 4.75
C CYS A 74 8.18 10.56 4.78
N LEU A 75 7.11 10.11 4.12
CA LEU A 75 5.80 10.73 4.12
C LEU A 75 4.75 9.60 4.06
N PHE A 76 3.56 9.86 4.57
CA PHE A 76 2.45 8.91 4.52
C PHE A 76 1.15 9.64 4.23
N GLU A 77 0.19 8.89 3.72
CA GLU A 77 -1.16 9.36 3.40
C GLU A 77 -2.22 8.50 4.08
N GLY A 78 -3.42 9.06 4.23
CA GLY A 78 -4.53 8.42 4.95
C GLY A 78 -5.86 8.59 4.23
N MET A 79 -6.36 7.49 3.65
CA MET A 79 -7.67 7.43 2.99
C MET A 79 -8.43 6.16 3.37
N LYS A 80 -9.74 6.16 3.13
CA LYS A 80 -10.63 5.04 3.48
C LYS A 80 -11.40 4.53 2.26
N ALA A 81 -11.60 3.22 2.22
CA ALA A 81 -12.53 2.56 1.32
C ALA A 81 -13.78 2.13 2.11
N TYR A 82 -14.96 2.42 1.57
CA TYR A 82 -16.24 2.15 2.21
C TYR A 82 -17.03 1.13 1.40
N LYS A 83 -17.60 0.12 2.09
CA LYS A 83 -18.55 -0.83 1.49
C LYS A 83 -19.97 -0.32 1.70
N SER A 84 -20.70 -0.13 0.61
CA SER A 84 -22.12 0.27 0.66
C SER A 84 -23.05 -0.89 1.01
N HIS A 85 -24.31 -0.57 1.33
CA HIS A 85 -25.34 -1.57 1.64
C HIS A 85 -25.62 -2.53 0.46
N ILE A 86 -25.42 -2.10 -0.78
CA ILE A 86 -25.48 -2.95 -1.98
C ILE A 86 -24.17 -3.71 -2.29
N GLY A 87 -23.17 -3.62 -1.42
CA GLY A 87 -21.91 -4.35 -1.55
C GLY A 87 -20.82 -3.67 -2.39
N THR A 88 -21.13 -2.58 -3.11
CA THR A 88 -20.15 -1.81 -3.88
C THR A 88 -19.13 -1.12 -2.96
N ILE A 89 -17.84 -1.18 -3.33
CA ILE A 89 -16.74 -0.47 -2.67
C ILE A 89 -16.56 0.91 -3.30
N ARG A 90 -16.38 1.96 -2.48
CA ARG A 90 -16.13 3.33 -2.93
C ARG A 90 -14.97 3.95 -2.16
N LEU A 91 -14.25 4.86 -2.81
CA LEU A 91 -13.27 5.75 -2.19
C LEU A 91 -13.89 7.14 -2.02
N PHE A 92 -13.52 7.85 -0.96
CA PHE A 92 -13.96 9.22 -0.73
C PHE A 92 -12.84 10.18 -1.16
N LEU A 93 -13.12 11.00 -2.19
CA LEU A 93 -12.21 12.03 -2.73
C LEU A 93 -10.73 11.58 -2.87
N PRO A 94 -10.44 10.46 -3.55
CA PRO A 94 -9.06 9.94 -3.63
C PRO A 94 -8.08 10.94 -4.28
N GLU A 95 -8.56 11.77 -5.22
CA GLU A 95 -7.74 12.77 -5.91
C GLU A 95 -7.27 13.91 -4.98
N ALA A 96 -7.92 14.13 -3.83
CA ALA A 96 -7.48 15.13 -2.85
C ALA A 96 -6.31 14.63 -1.98
N ASN A 97 -6.04 13.32 -1.99
CA ASN A 97 -4.91 12.69 -1.32
C ASN A 97 -3.70 12.46 -2.25
N MET A 98 -3.84 12.72 -3.55
CA MET A 98 -2.81 12.50 -4.58
C MET A 98 -2.12 13.80 -4.96
#